data_AF-A0A7C3X5E6-F1
#
_entry.id   AF-A0A7C3X5E6-F1
#
_cell.length_a   1.000
_cell.length_b   1.000
_cell.length_c   1.000
_cell.angle_alpha   90.00
_cell.angle_beta   90.00
_cell.angle_gamma   90.00
#
_symmetry.space_group_name_H-M   'P 1'
#
loop_
_entity.id
_entity.type
_entity.pdbx_description
1 polymer ?
#
loop_
_entity_poly.entity_id
_entity_poly.type
_entity_poly.pdbx_seq_one_letter_code
_entity_poly.pdbx_strand_id
1 'polypeptide(L)'
;MLERRSRRQRFLIVILVLVCILLVTFYSRESENGLLHRLQRFSMDVISPLQKGMSKVLSPVRNGIGFLVDLGRARGERDRLKEEVRQLEQRVHELEDMRRENEALRGMIEVKEAYPELEFLVVEVIGASPDAWEQTIIIGAGYDDGLQEYMAVLSEDGSL
;
A
#
# COMPACT_ATOMS: atom_id res chain seq x y z
N MET A 1 81.19 8.90 -56.09
CA MET A 1 80.27 7.76 -56.32
C MET A 1 78.96 7.83 -55.50
N LEU A 2 78.54 8.98 -54.94
CA LEU A 2 77.38 9.08 -54.03
C LEU A 2 76.10 9.71 -54.62
N GLU A 3 76.09 10.19 -55.87
CA GLU A 3 74.92 10.88 -56.42
C GLU A 3 73.81 9.96 -56.98
N ARG A 4 74.10 8.68 -57.28
CA ARG A 4 73.11 7.77 -57.90
C ARG A 4 72.03 7.27 -56.93
N ARG A 5 72.28 7.27 -55.61
CA ARG A 5 71.33 6.74 -54.60
C ARG A 5 70.13 7.66 -54.37
N SER A 6 70.37 8.97 -54.43
CA SER A 6 69.34 10.02 -54.25
C SER A 6 68.27 10.00 -55.36
N ARG A 7 68.64 9.73 -56.62
CA ARG A 7 67.66 9.68 -57.72
C ARG A 7 66.69 8.52 -57.57
N ARG A 8 67.16 7.34 -57.13
CA ARG A 8 66.30 6.16 -56.90
C ARG A 8 65.35 6.38 -55.72
N GLN A 9 65.81 6.98 -54.63
CA GLN A 9 64.95 7.32 -53.49
C GLN A 9 63.91 8.38 -53.85
N ARG A 10 64.30 9.41 -54.61
CA ARG A 10 63.33 10.41 -55.13
C ARG A 10 62.33 9.77 -56.09
N PHE A 11 62.76 8.83 -56.93
CA PHE A 11 61.87 8.10 -57.84
C PHE A 11 60.89 7.20 -57.07
N LEU A 12 61.34 6.52 -56.01
CA LEU A 12 60.49 5.74 -55.13
C LEU A 12 59.48 6.61 -54.39
N ILE A 13 59.88 7.78 -53.90
CA ILE A 13 58.97 8.74 -53.26
C ILE A 13 57.94 9.26 -54.27
N VAL A 14 58.35 9.59 -55.50
CA VAL A 14 57.44 10.03 -56.56
C VAL A 14 56.45 8.93 -56.93
N ILE A 15 56.90 7.68 -57.05
CA ILE A 15 56.02 6.52 -57.27
C ILE A 15 55.06 6.33 -56.10
N LEU A 16 55.54 6.42 -54.86
CA LEU A 16 54.71 6.29 -53.67
C LEU A 16 53.63 7.38 -53.62
N VAL A 17 54.00 8.62 -53.92
CA VAL A 17 53.07 9.75 -53.99
C VAL A 17 52.08 9.55 -55.12
N LEU A 18 52.51 9.09 -56.29
CA LEU A 18 51.62 8.74 -57.40
C LEU A 18 50.62 7.64 -57.01
N VAL A 19 51.08 6.58 -56.35
CA VAL A 19 50.23 5.48 -55.87
C VAL A 19 49.24 5.97 -54.81
N CYS A 20 49.66 6.85 -53.89
CA CYS A 20 48.77 7.50 -52.93
C CYS A 20 47.72 8.36 -53.63
N ILE A 21 48.11 9.16 -54.62
CA ILE A 21 47.18 10.00 -55.40
C ILE A 21 46.20 9.10 -56.17
N LEU A 22 46.68 8.01 -56.76
CA LEU A 22 45.88 7.05 -57.51
C LEU A 22 44.87 6.35 -56.58
N LEU A 23 45.29 5.92 -55.38
CA LEU A 23 44.43 5.35 -54.33
C LEU A 23 43.37 6.34 -53.87
N VAL A 24 43.73 7.60 -53.60
CA VAL A 24 42.79 8.64 -53.19
C VAL A 24 41.80 8.95 -54.32
N THR A 25 42.27 8.98 -55.56
CA THR A 25 41.43 9.23 -56.75
C THR A 25 40.47 8.06 -57.00
N PHE A 26 40.94 6.81 -56.86
CA PHE A 26 40.09 5.62 -56.94
C PHE A 26 39.06 5.59 -55.81
N TYR A 27 39.49 5.86 -54.57
CA TYR A 27 38.62 5.93 -53.40
C TYR A 27 37.54 7.01 -53.55
N SER A 28 37.89 8.18 -54.08
CA SER A 28 36.95 9.26 -54.33
C SER A 28 36.00 8.96 -55.50
N ARG A 29 36.44 8.16 -56.47
CA ARG A 29 35.60 7.75 -57.61
C ARG A 29 34.65 6.61 -57.27
N GLU A 30 34.90 5.91 -56.17
CA GLU A 30 34.06 4.84 -55.59
C GLU A 30 33.29 5.31 -54.33
N SER A 31 32.99 6.61 -54.24
CA SER A 31 32.39 7.21 -53.04
C SER A 31 30.92 6.86 -52.78
N GLU A 32 30.26 6.11 -53.67
CA GLU A 32 28.89 5.63 -53.41
C GLU A 32 28.84 4.24 -52.73
N ASN A 33 29.94 3.47 -52.68
CA ASN A 33 29.92 2.08 -52.14
C ASN A 33 31.16 1.65 -51.32
N GLY A 34 31.89 2.61 -50.75
CA GLY A 34 33.15 2.38 -50.03
C GLY A 34 33.06 1.51 -48.75
N LEU A 35 34.12 0.74 -48.51
CA LEU A 35 34.31 -0.19 -47.38
C LEU A 35 34.21 0.46 -45.98
N LEU A 36 34.58 1.73 -45.84
CA LEU A 36 34.49 2.48 -44.58
C LEU A 36 33.04 2.63 -44.09
N HIS A 37 32.08 2.82 -45.01
CA HIS A 37 30.65 2.89 -44.68
C HIS A 37 30.04 1.51 -44.36
N ARG A 38 30.72 0.42 -44.74
CA ARG A 38 30.36 -0.96 -44.35
C ARG A 38 30.91 -1.32 -42.98
N LEU A 39 32.14 -0.92 -42.65
CA LEU A 39 32.73 -1.14 -41.31
C LEU A 39 32.00 -0.33 -40.23
N GLN A 40 31.64 0.92 -40.52
CA GLN A 40 30.87 1.74 -39.59
C GLN A 40 29.46 1.17 -39.33
N ARG A 41 28.80 0.64 -40.36
CA ARG A 41 27.51 -0.09 -40.21
C ARG A 41 27.69 -1.39 -39.42
N PHE A 42 28.75 -2.15 -39.65
CA PHE A 42 29.06 -3.37 -38.89
C PHE A 42 29.28 -3.10 -37.40
N SER A 43 30.00 -2.03 -37.04
CA SER A 43 30.16 -1.66 -35.63
C SER A 43 28.84 -1.27 -34.97
N MET A 44 27.96 -0.59 -35.70
CA MET A 44 26.63 -0.21 -35.20
C MET A 44 25.71 -1.45 -35.04
N ASP A 45 25.80 -2.41 -35.97
CA ASP A 45 25.01 -3.65 -35.99
C ASP A 45 25.43 -4.67 -34.92
N VAL A 46 26.68 -4.62 -34.42
CA VAL A 46 27.14 -5.51 -33.34
C VAL A 46 26.80 -4.93 -31.95
N ILE A 47 26.83 -3.60 -31.79
CA ILE A 47 26.54 -2.94 -30.51
C ILE A 47 25.02 -2.89 -30.23
N SER A 48 24.19 -2.73 -31.26
CA SER A 48 22.72 -2.68 -31.18
C SER A 48 22.05 -3.91 -30.50
N PRO A 49 22.40 -5.17 -30.84
CA PRO A 49 21.83 -6.35 -30.17
C PRO A 49 22.33 -6.51 -28.73
N LEU A 50 23.54 -6.04 -28.39
CA LEU A 50 24.03 -6.08 -27.01
C LEU A 50 23.24 -5.14 -26.10
N GLN A 51 22.90 -3.94 -26.58
CA GLN A 51 22.06 -3.00 -25.84
C GLN A 51 20.63 -3.52 -25.65
N LYS A 52 20.05 -4.17 -26.67
CA LYS A 52 18.73 -4.83 -26.59
C LYS A 52 18.75 -6.09 -25.73
N GLY A 53 19.85 -6.83 -25.70
CA GLY A 53 20.05 -8.01 -24.85
C GLY A 53 20.17 -7.64 -23.38
N MET A 54 20.96 -6.61 -23.07
CA MET A 54 21.16 -6.12 -21.71
C MET A 54 19.85 -5.64 -21.07
N SER A 55 19.02 -4.90 -21.82
CA SER A 55 17.71 -4.45 -21.34
C SER A 55 16.72 -5.59 -21.12
N LYS A 56 16.79 -6.66 -21.92
CA LYS A 56 15.96 -7.87 -21.78
C LYS A 56 16.34 -8.73 -20.57
N VAL A 57 17.61 -8.71 -20.18
CA VAL A 57 18.12 -9.45 -19.01
C VAL A 57 17.90 -8.67 -17.70
N LEU A 58 18.00 -7.33 -17.74
CA LEU A 58 17.84 -6.48 -16.56
C LEU A 58 16.38 -6.10 -16.24
N SER A 59 15.45 -6.16 -17.20
CA SER A 59 14.03 -5.84 -16.94
C SER A 59 13.30 -6.82 -16.01
N PRO A 60 13.47 -8.16 -16.09
CA PRO A 60 12.76 -9.08 -15.19
C PRO A 60 13.25 -8.98 -13.74
N VAL A 61 14.54 -8.70 -13.51
CA VAL A 61 15.11 -8.58 -12.15
C VAL A 61 14.56 -7.34 -11.43
N ARG A 62 14.41 -6.22 -12.14
CA ARG A 62 13.83 -4.99 -11.59
C ARG A 62 12.33 -5.14 -11.28
N ASN A 63 11.60 -5.87 -12.12
CA ASN A 63 10.17 -6.12 -11.94
C ASN A 63 9.88 -7.12 -10.81
N GLY A 64 10.73 -8.14 -10.62
CA GLY A 64 10.57 -9.11 -9.53
C GLY A 64 10.75 -8.51 -8.13
N ILE A 65 11.70 -7.58 -7.97
CA ILE A 65 11.91 -6.87 -6.70
C ILE A 65 10.75 -5.91 -6.40
N GLY A 66 10.24 -5.20 -7.42
CA GLY A 66 9.07 -4.33 -7.27
C GLY A 66 7.82 -5.09 -6.78
N PHE A 67 7.55 -6.25 -7.38
CA PHE A 67 6.39 -7.07 -7.01
C PHE A 67 6.43 -7.57 -5.55
N LEU A 68 7.61 -7.94 -5.03
CA LEU A 68 7.76 -8.36 -3.63
C LEU A 68 7.57 -7.19 -2.65
N VAL A 69 8.07 -5.99 -2.99
CA VAL A 69 7.89 -4.79 -2.18
C VAL A 69 6.42 -4.36 -2.17
N ASP A 70 5.75 -4.40 -3.32
CA ASP A 70 4.34 -4.04 -3.44
C ASP A 70 3.42 -5.06 -2.73
N LEU A 71 3.77 -6.35 -2.75
CA LEU A 71 3.04 -7.37 -1.99
C LEU A 71 3.19 -7.19 -0.48
N GLY A 72 4.38 -6.79 -0.01
CA GLY A 72 4.62 -6.42 1.38
C GLY A 72 3.82 -5.19 1.81
N ARG A 73 3.79 -4.14 0.98
CA ARG A 73 2.97 -2.94 1.22
C ARG A 73 1.48 -3.26 1.25
N ALA A 74 0.98 -4.01 0.27
CA ALA A 74 -0.43 -4.41 0.20
C ALA A 74 -0.85 -5.24 1.41
N ARG A 75 0.04 -6.13 1.90
CA ARG A 75 -0.23 -6.90 3.12
C ARG A 75 -0.25 -6.01 4.37
N GLY A 76 0.70 -5.09 4.50
CA GLY A 76 0.74 -4.14 5.62
C GLY A 76 -0.49 -3.21 5.64
N GLU A 77 -0.93 -2.75 4.47
CA GLU A 77 -2.12 -1.91 4.33
C GLU A 77 -3.40 -2.68 4.63
N ARG A 78 -3.51 -3.94 4.18
CA ARG A 78 -4.61 -4.83 4.56
C ARG A 78 -4.69 -5.03 6.07
N ASP A 79 -3.55 -5.29 6.72
CA ASP A 79 -3.53 -5.57 8.16
C ASP A 79 -3.82 -4.28 8.98
N ARG A 80 -3.34 -3.12 8.52
CA ARG A 80 -3.70 -1.81 9.08
C ARG A 80 -5.20 -1.52 8.95
N LEU A 81 -5.77 -1.72 7.77
CA LEU A 81 -7.21 -1.50 7.53
C LEU A 81 -8.07 -2.44 8.38
N LYS A 82 -7.66 -3.71 8.55
CA LYS A 82 -8.35 -4.64 9.45
C LYS A 82 -8.34 -4.18 10.90
N GLU A 83 -7.21 -3.63 11.35
CA GLU A 83 -7.09 -3.10 12.71
C GLU A 83 -7.98 -1.86 12.88
N GLU A 84 -8.00 -0.96 11.90
CA GLU A 84 -8.85 0.22 11.91
C GLU A 84 -10.34 -0.14 11.91
N VAL A 85 -10.75 -1.14 11.11
CA VAL A 85 -12.13 -1.66 11.14
C VAL A 85 -12.48 -2.20 12.52
N ARG A 86 -11.62 -3.02 13.13
CA ARG A 86 -11.86 -3.55 14.49
C ARG A 86 -12.01 -2.43 15.52
N GLN A 87 -11.16 -1.40 15.45
CA GLN A 87 -11.23 -0.25 16.35
C GLN A 87 -12.50 0.57 16.14
N LEU A 88 -12.93 0.74 14.89
CA LEU A 88 -14.18 1.43 14.57
C LEU A 88 -15.40 0.63 15.05
N GLU A 89 -15.42 -0.68 14.84
CA GLU A 89 -16.49 -1.56 15.35
C GLU A 89 -16.59 -1.48 16.87
N GLN A 90 -15.46 -1.51 17.59
CA GLN A 90 -15.44 -1.35 19.04
C GLN A 90 -16.02 0.00 19.48
N ARG A 91 -15.66 1.10 18.80
CA ARG A 91 -16.21 2.43 19.09
C ARG A 91 -17.71 2.52 18.80
N VAL A 92 -18.19 1.86 17.74
CA VAL A 92 -19.62 1.81 17.43
C VAL A 92 -20.37 1.12 18.56
N HIS A 93 -19.88 -0.03 19.04
CA HIS A 93 -20.49 -0.72 20.18
C HIS A 93 -20.51 0.14 21.45
N GLU A 94 -19.38 0.78 21.78
CA GLU A 94 -19.31 1.69 22.93
C GLU A 94 -20.32 2.85 22.82
N LEU A 95 -20.44 3.45 21.63
CA LEU A 95 -21.42 4.51 21.39
C LEU A 95 -22.86 4.02 21.46
N GLU A 96 -23.13 2.81 20.98
CA GLU A 96 -24.46 2.19 21.08
C GLU A 96 -24.84 1.87 22.52
N ASP A 97 -23.89 1.40 23.34
CA ASP A 97 -24.09 1.15 24.77
C ASP A 97 -24.35 2.46 25.52
N MET A 98 -23.52 3.49 25.31
CA MET A 98 -23.71 4.83 25.90
C MET A 98 -25.04 5.44 25.49
N ARG A 99 -25.47 5.23 24.24
CA ARG A 99 -26.75 5.73 23.75
C ARG A 99 -27.91 5.03 24.44
N ARG A 100 -27.86 3.70 24.57
CA ARG A 100 -28.88 2.92 25.30
C ARG A 100 -28.98 3.34 26.76
N GLU A 101 -27.84 3.50 27.43
CA GLU A 101 -27.78 4.00 28.80
C GLU A 101 -28.38 5.42 28.92
N ASN A 102 -28.08 6.30 27.97
CA ASN A 102 -28.65 7.65 27.98
C ASN A 102 -30.17 7.64 27.77
N GLU A 103 -30.68 6.79 26.86
CA GLU A 103 -32.11 6.62 26.62
C GLU A 103 -32.81 6.06 27.87
N ALA A 104 -32.23 5.07 28.54
CA ALA A 104 -32.72 4.53 29.81
C ALA A 104 -32.76 5.58 30.93
N LEU A 105 -31.66 6.32 31.14
CA LEU A 105 -31.59 7.38 32.15
C LEU A 105 -32.60 8.50 31.89
N ARG A 106 -32.86 8.84 30.63
CA ARG A 106 -33.91 9.80 30.27
C ARG A 106 -35.29 9.27 30.62
N GLY A 107 -35.59 8.01 30.30
CA GLY A 107 -36.84 7.36 30.68
C GLY A 107 -37.08 7.40 32.19
N MET A 108 -36.05 7.08 32.98
CA MET A 108 -36.13 7.15 34.44
C MET A 108 -36.41 8.57 34.95
N ILE A 109 -35.83 9.61 34.33
CA ILE A 109 -36.12 11.01 34.68
C ILE A 109 -37.56 11.36 34.33
N GLU A 110 -38.04 10.96 33.15
CA GLU A 110 -39.43 11.23 32.71
C GLU A 110 -40.45 10.59 33.66
N VAL A 111 -40.22 9.35 34.11
CA VAL A 111 -41.06 8.68 35.10
C VAL A 111 -41.05 9.43 36.44
N LYS A 112 -39.86 9.87 36.89
CA LYS A 112 -39.73 10.64 38.13
C LYS A 112 -40.46 11.99 38.04
N GLU A 113 -40.42 12.66 36.89
CA GLU A 113 -41.14 13.91 36.64
C GLU A 113 -42.66 13.71 36.53
N ALA A 114 -43.11 12.56 36.03
CA ALA A 114 -44.52 12.21 35.92
C ALA A 114 -45.18 11.96 37.29
N TYR A 115 -44.41 11.49 38.28
CA TYR A 115 -44.90 11.16 39.63
C TYR A 115 -44.06 11.83 40.73
N PRO A 116 -44.09 13.17 40.85
CA PRO A 116 -43.25 13.92 41.78
C PRO A 116 -43.55 13.63 43.26
N GLU A 117 -44.72 13.07 43.57
CA GLU A 117 -45.13 12.66 44.92
C GLU A 117 -44.54 11.32 45.37
N LEU A 118 -43.96 10.53 44.46
CA LEU A 118 -43.36 9.24 44.76
C LEU A 118 -41.85 9.37 44.98
N GLU A 119 -41.34 8.57 45.91
CA GLU A 119 -39.90 8.41 46.12
C GLU A 119 -39.42 7.17 45.37
N PHE A 120 -38.39 7.35 44.54
CA PHE A 120 -37.83 6.31 43.70
C PHE A 120 -36.44 5.92 44.19
N LEU A 121 -36.21 4.62 44.36
CA LEU A 121 -34.89 4.03 44.58
C LEU A 121 -34.46 3.32 43.30
N VAL A 122 -33.42 3.84 42.64
CA VAL A 122 -32.87 3.23 41.43
C VAL A 122 -31.87 2.14 41.83
N VAL A 123 -32.06 0.93 41.32
CA VAL A 123 -31.25 -0.25 41.63
C VAL A 123 -30.84 -0.97 40.35
N GLU A 124 -29.63 -1.53 40.34
CA GLU A 124 -29.13 -2.33 39.21
C GLU A 124 -29.54 -3.80 39.38
N VAL A 125 -29.89 -4.45 38.27
CA VAL A 125 -30.11 -5.91 38.23
C VAL A 125 -28.75 -6.60 38.12
N ILE A 126 -28.34 -7.32 39.17
CA ILE A 126 -27.06 -8.03 39.24
C ILE A 126 -27.16 -9.50 38.84
N GLY A 127 -28.38 -10.00 38.62
CA GLY A 127 -28.59 -11.37 38.18
C GLY A 127 -30.03 -11.64 37.78
N ALA A 128 -30.22 -12.70 37.01
CA ALA A 128 -31.53 -13.22 36.67
C ALA A 128 -31.50 -14.75 36.75
N SER A 129 -32.63 -15.34 37.11
CA SER A 129 -32.80 -16.78 37.13
C SER A 129 -32.60 -17.35 35.71
N PRO A 130 -31.81 -18.41 35.54
CA PRO A 130 -31.65 -19.09 34.25
C PRO A 130 -32.85 -19.95 33.88
N ASP A 131 -33.78 -20.20 34.82
CA ASP A 131 -34.97 -21.00 34.57
C ASP A 131 -36.06 -20.16 33.88
N ALA A 132 -36.52 -20.60 32.72
CA ALA A 132 -37.56 -19.92 31.94
C ALA A 132 -38.94 -19.98 32.61
N TRP A 133 -39.15 -20.89 33.57
CA TRP A 133 -40.42 -21.01 34.31
C TRP A 133 -40.44 -20.21 35.62
N GLU A 134 -39.27 -19.81 36.14
CA GLU A 134 -39.14 -18.97 37.33
C GLU A 134 -38.43 -17.67 36.98
N GLN A 135 -39.20 -16.64 36.65
CA GLN A 135 -38.69 -15.30 36.35
C GLN A 135 -38.39 -14.54 37.65
N THR A 136 -37.24 -14.83 38.25
CA THR A 136 -36.71 -14.06 39.40
C THR A 136 -35.51 -13.23 38.95
N ILE A 137 -35.49 -11.96 39.35
CA ILE A 137 -34.34 -11.06 39.19
C ILE A 137 -33.70 -10.81 40.55
N ILE A 138 -32.38 -10.65 40.55
CA ILE A 138 -31.58 -10.31 41.72
C ILE A 138 -31.12 -8.88 41.52
N ILE A 139 -31.45 -8.01 42.46
CA ILE A 139 -31.06 -6.60 42.44
C ILE A 139 -29.89 -6.35 43.39
N GLY A 140 -29.06 -5.36 43.07
CA GLY A 140 -27.87 -4.98 43.83
C GLY A 140 -28.15 -4.14 45.07
N ALA A 141 -29.34 -4.23 45.65
CA ALA A 141 -29.75 -3.47 46.83
C ALA A 141 -30.61 -4.34 47.77
N GLY A 142 -30.59 -4.03 49.06
CA GLY A 142 -31.33 -4.77 50.08
C GLY A 142 -31.95 -3.90 51.17
N TYR A 143 -32.31 -4.51 52.29
CA TYR A 143 -32.92 -3.83 53.44
C TYR A 143 -32.09 -2.65 53.96
N ASP A 144 -30.76 -2.76 53.93
CA ASP A 144 -29.84 -1.70 54.37
C ASP A 144 -29.90 -0.45 53.47
N ASP A 145 -30.34 -0.61 52.21
CA ASP A 145 -30.54 0.48 51.25
C ASP A 145 -31.96 1.08 51.32
N GLY A 146 -32.78 0.61 52.28
CA GLY A 146 -34.13 1.10 52.51
C GLY A 146 -35.24 0.29 51.84
N LEU A 147 -34.92 -0.82 51.17
CA LEU A 147 -35.93 -1.69 50.55
C LEU A 147 -36.80 -2.38 51.61
N GLN A 148 -38.08 -2.54 51.30
CA GLN A 148 -39.06 -3.24 52.12
C GLN A 148 -39.85 -4.23 51.27
N GLU A 149 -40.35 -5.28 51.91
CA GLU A 149 -41.28 -6.19 51.24
C GLU A 149 -42.51 -5.43 50.73
N TYR A 150 -43.03 -5.86 49.57
CA TYR A 150 -44.18 -5.26 48.90
C TYR A 150 -43.97 -3.88 48.28
N MET A 151 -42.73 -3.38 48.16
CA MET A 151 -42.44 -2.23 47.30
C MET A 151 -42.76 -2.55 45.83
N ALA A 152 -43.35 -1.60 45.12
CA ALA A 152 -43.59 -1.72 43.69
C ALA A 152 -42.27 -1.60 42.92
N VAL A 153 -42.08 -2.47 41.93
CA VAL A 153 -40.92 -2.43 41.04
C VAL A 153 -41.39 -1.89 39.70
N LEU A 154 -40.70 -0.87 39.21
CA LEU A 154 -40.94 -0.29 37.89
C LEU A 154 -39.70 -0.54 37.03
N SER A 155 -39.93 -0.91 35.78
CA SER A 155 -38.91 -0.92 34.74
C SER A 155 -38.48 0.50 34.35
N GLU A 156 -37.37 0.61 33.62
CA GLU A 156 -36.80 1.90 33.16
C GLU A 156 -37.76 2.75 32.32
N ASP A 157 -38.73 2.10 31.67
CA ASP A 157 -39.79 2.71 30.86
C ASP A 157 -41.07 3.04 31.66
N GLY A 158 -41.08 2.76 32.97
CA GLY A 158 -42.24 2.98 33.85
C GLY A 158 -43.30 1.88 33.78
N SER A 159 -43.01 0.74 33.14
CA SER A 159 -43.87 -0.44 33.17
C SER A 159 -43.72 -1.23 34.49
N LEU A 160 -44.80 -1.89 34.92
CA LEU A 160 -44.86 -2.79 36.09
C LEU A 160 -44.69 -4.26 35.68
#